data_AF-A0A9J6CRM7-F1
#
_entry.id   AF-A0A9J6CRM7-F1
#
_cell.length_a   1.000
_cell.length_b   1.000
_cell.length_c   1.000
_cell.angle_alpha   90.00
_cell.angle_beta   90.00
_cell.angle_gamma   90.00
#
_symmetry.space_group_name_H-M   'P 1'
#
loop_
_entity.id
_entity.type
_entity.pdbx_description
1 polymer ?
#
loop_
_entity_poly.entity_id
_entity_poly.type
_entity_poly.pdbx_seq_one_letter_code
_entity_poly.pdbx_strand_id
1 'polypeptide(L)'
;MKAKFYQFSMSWKLWSNMNTHQRCCGMSMSLRILAFPSNQFLNQEPGTSEEIQNFTQDRNVKFDLFQKIDVNGKNAHPLYQYLKKEQGGTLFDAIKWNFTKFIIDKNGKPVERHSPNTSPKEMLENLKKYF
;
A
#
# COMPACT_ATOMS: atom_id res chain seq x y z
N MET A 1 12.56 2.46 -11.80
CA MET A 1 11.42 2.92 -10.99
C MET A 1 10.29 1.91 -11.16
N LYS A 2 10.00 1.05 -10.21
CA LYS A 2 8.74 0.26 -10.19
C LYS A 2 8.29 0.15 -8.75
N ALA A 3 7.01 -0.12 -8.45
CA ALA A 3 6.29 0.37 -7.26
C ALA A 3 5.43 -0.63 -6.45
N LYS A 4 5.51 -0.78 -5.08
CA LYS A 4 4.53 -1.43 -4.14
C LYS A 4 4.52 -0.99 -2.64
N PHE A 5 3.35 -0.62 -2.09
CA PHE A 5 2.84 0.16 -0.90
C PHE A 5 2.88 -0.38 0.57
N TYR A 6 3.00 0.45 1.67
CA TYR A 6 2.61 0.18 3.11
C TYR A 6 2.53 1.43 4.05
N GLN A 7 1.57 1.51 5.01
CA GLN A 7 1.64 2.39 6.23
C GLN A 7 0.75 1.87 7.40
N PHE A 8 1.42 1.30 8.43
CA PHE A 8 1.23 1.19 9.91
C PHE A 8 0.00 0.66 10.69
N SER A 9 -0.07 -0.67 10.86
CA SER A 9 -0.46 -1.37 12.11
C SER A 9 0.03 -2.81 11.97
N MET A 10 1.34 -3.00 12.04
CA MET A 10 1.94 -4.34 12.11
C MET A 10 3.08 -4.28 13.11
N SER A 11 3.02 -5.21 14.07
CA SER A 11 4.07 -5.52 15.03
C SER A 11 5.47 -5.42 14.39
N TRP A 12 6.37 -4.74 15.09
CA TRP A 12 7.79 -4.52 14.77
C TRP A 12 8.53 -5.75 14.20
N LYS A 13 8.10 -6.97 14.53
CA LYS A 13 8.65 -8.23 14.01
C LYS A 13 8.54 -8.42 12.49
N LEU A 14 7.60 -7.74 11.83
CA LEU A 14 7.43 -7.81 10.37
C LEU A 14 8.26 -6.76 9.62
N TRP A 15 8.60 -5.63 10.27
CA TRP A 15 9.38 -4.53 9.70
C TRP A 15 10.85 -4.90 9.47
N SER A 16 11.47 -5.66 10.38
CA SER A 16 12.86 -6.12 10.23
C SER A 16 13.06 -7.07 9.04
N ASN A 17 12.04 -7.86 8.69
CA ASN A 17 12.11 -8.85 7.60
C ASN A 17 11.99 -8.26 6.19
N MET A 18 11.44 -7.05 6.05
CA MET A 18 11.30 -6.39 4.75
C MET A 18 12.51 -5.54 4.39
N ASN A 19 13.27 -5.04 5.39
CA ASN A 19 14.55 -4.36 5.17
C ASN A 19 15.68 -5.32 4.74
N THR A 20 15.59 -6.62 5.07
CA THR A 20 16.59 -7.64 4.69
C THR A 20 16.43 -8.17 3.26
N HIS A 21 15.29 -7.98 2.60
CA HIS A 21 15.02 -8.56 1.28
C HIS A 21 15.51 -7.73 0.09
N GLN A 22 16.16 -6.57 0.31
CA GLN A 22 16.92 -5.90 -0.76
C GLN A 22 18.20 -6.66 -1.17
N ARG A 23 18.58 -7.73 -0.44
CA ARG A 23 19.81 -8.49 -0.68
C ARG A 23 19.63 -9.96 -1.08
N CYS A 24 18.42 -10.51 -1.03
CA CYS A 24 18.22 -11.92 -1.41
C CYS A 24 17.70 -11.99 -2.85
N CYS A 25 18.53 -12.58 -3.71
CA CYS A 25 18.38 -12.76 -5.16
C CYS A 25 18.73 -11.50 -5.95
N GLY A 26 19.72 -11.60 -6.86
CA GLY A 26 20.24 -10.53 -7.72
C GLY A 26 19.26 -9.98 -8.76
N MET A 27 18.00 -9.77 -8.38
CA MET A 27 16.97 -9.10 -9.12
C MET A 27 17.06 -7.60 -8.81
N SER A 28 17.58 -6.81 -9.75
CA SER A 28 17.45 -5.35 -9.77
C SER A 28 16.01 -4.91 -10.06
N MET A 29 15.02 -5.54 -9.41
CA MET A 29 13.63 -5.17 -9.49
C MET A 29 13.43 -3.89 -8.72
N SER A 30 13.44 -2.74 -9.40
CA SER A 30 13.10 -1.48 -8.75
C SER A 30 11.66 -1.59 -8.23
N LEU A 31 11.44 -1.81 -6.94
CA LEU A 31 10.15 -1.77 -6.24
C LEU A 31 10.05 -0.42 -5.47
N ARG A 32 8.86 0.19 -5.34
CA ARG A 32 8.63 1.61 -4.97
C ARG A 32 7.32 1.75 -4.25
N ILE A 33 7.39 1.90 -2.96
CA ILE A 33 6.21 1.85 -2.15
C ILE A 33 5.53 3.24 -2.22
N LEU A 34 4.26 3.32 -2.63
CA LEU A 34 3.45 4.53 -2.47
C LEU A 34 2.65 4.35 -1.17
N ALA A 35 2.28 5.40 -0.46
CA ALA A 35 1.46 5.29 0.75
C ALA A 35 0.43 6.42 0.77
N PHE A 36 -0.85 6.07 0.92
CA PHE A 36 -2.00 6.97 0.91
C PHE A 36 -2.73 6.85 2.25
N PRO A 37 -2.47 7.76 3.20
CA PRO A 37 -3.18 7.78 4.48
C PRO A 37 -4.68 8.01 4.28
N SER A 38 -5.52 7.45 5.15
CA SER A 38 -6.96 7.65 5.13
C SER A 38 -7.55 7.50 6.53
N ASN A 39 -8.48 8.38 6.89
CA ASN A 39 -9.13 8.35 8.20
C ASN A 39 -10.49 7.62 8.20
N GLN A 40 -10.88 7.02 7.08
CA GLN A 40 -12.23 6.45 6.87
C GLN A 40 -12.48 5.14 7.65
N PHE A 41 -11.52 4.63 8.40
CA PHE A 41 -11.60 3.35 9.12
C PHE A 41 -11.36 3.57 10.62
N LEU A 42 -12.46 3.70 11.38
CA LEU A 42 -12.47 3.97 12.83
C LEU A 42 -11.59 5.14 13.29
N ASN A 43 -11.45 6.17 12.45
CA ASN A 43 -10.62 7.34 12.74
C ASN A 43 -9.18 7.01 13.18
N GLN A 44 -8.59 5.95 12.62
CA GLN A 44 -7.24 5.50 12.99
C GLN A 44 -6.11 6.40 12.45
N GLU A 45 -6.43 7.39 11.60
CA GLU A 45 -5.48 8.35 11.04
C GLU A 45 -6.00 9.80 11.20
N PRO A 46 -6.24 10.26 12.45
CA PRO A 46 -6.96 11.51 12.71
C PRO A 46 -6.12 12.74 12.34
N GLY A 47 -4.78 12.63 12.39
CA GLY A 47 -3.86 13.72 12.13
C GLY A 47 -3.89 14.26 10.69
N THR A 48 -3.40 15.47 10.51
CA THR A 48 -3.22 16.15 9.22
C THR A 48 -2.11 15.50 8.39
N SER A 49 -2.06 15.76 7.08
CA SER A 49 -0.98 15.24 6.23
C SER A 49 0.42 15.64 6.73
N GLU A 50 0.57 16.83 7.31
CA GLU A 50 1.83 17.33 7.88
C GLU A 50 2.23 16.56 9.15
N GLU A 51 1.29 16.35 10.07
CA GLU A 51 1.51 15.55 11.29
C GLU A 51 1.91 14.11 10.95
N ILE A 52 1.26 13.51 9.94
CA ILE A 52 1.58 12.16 9.47
C ILE A 52 2.99 12.15 8.85
N GLN A 53 3.32 13.15 8.03
CA GLN A 53 4.66 13.27 7.44
C GLN A 53 5.73 13.34 8.53
N ASN A 54 5.57 14.22 9.51
CA ASN A 54 6.51 14.37 10.63
C ASN A 54 6.65 13.06 11.41
N PHE A 55 5.53 12.40 11.73
CA PHE A 55 5.52 11.10 12.39
C PHE A 55 6.31 10.03 11.61
N THR A 56 6.30 10.06 10.28
CA THR A 56 7.07 9.09 9.47
C THR A 56 8.55 9.43 9.31
N GLN A 57 8.94 10.71 9.36
CA GLN A 57 10.33 11.13 9.22
C GLN A 57 11.21 10.54 10.33
N ASP A 58 10.73 10.58 11.58
CA ASP A 58 11.43 10.03 12.75
C ASP A 58 11.63 8.51 12.68
N ARG A 59 10.89 7.82 11.80
CA ARG A 59 10.91 6.36 11.64
C ARG A 59 11.72 5.89 10.44
N ASN A 60 12.45 6.80 9.79
CA ASN A 60 13.32 6.52 8.64
C ASN A 60 12.58 5.78 7.49
N VAL A 61 11.31 6.15 7.27
CA VAL A 61 10.49 5.62 6.18
C VAL A 61 11.14 5.97 4.83
N LYS A 62 11.32 4.97 3.95
CA LYS A 62 12.02 5.11 2.66
C LYS A 62 11.09 5.10 1.44
N PHE A 63 9.80 5.31 1.67
CA PHE A 63 8.77 5.21 0.64
C PHE A 63 8.02 6.51 0.43
N ASP A 64 7.33 6.61 -0.71
CA ASP A 64 6.62 7.81 -1.11
C ASP A 64 5.31 7.91 -0.33
N LEU A 65 5.29 8.76 0.68
CA LEU A 65 4.09 9.08 1.45
C LEU A 65 3.37 10.27 0.80
N PHE A 66 2.09 10.11 0.50
CA PHE A 66 1.25 11.13 -0.11
C PHE A 66 0.33 11.77 0.94
N GLN A 67 -0.35 12.85 0.54
CA GLN A 67 -1.38 13.47 1.35
C GLN A 67 -2.51 12.49 1.71
N LYS A 68 -3.18 12.76 2.83
CA LYS A 68 -4.36 12.03 3.26
C LYS A 68 -5.49 12.16 2.23
N ILE A 69 -6.17 11.05 1.92
CA ILE A 69 -7.27 11.00 0.96
C ILE A 69 -8.44 10.14 1.45
N ASP A 70 -9.60 10.37 0.84
CA ASP A 70 -10.72 9.43 0.90
C ASP A 70 -10.52 8.32 -0.14
N VAL A 71 -10.78 7.08 0.27
CA VAL A 71 -10.67 5.87 -0.56
C VAL A 71 -12.04 5.26 -0.91
N ASN A 72 -13.08 5.65 -0.17
CA ASN A 72 -14.47 5.25 -0.32
C ASN A 72 -15.43 6.45 -0.41
N GLY A 73 -16.65 6.19 -0.86
CA GLY A 73 -17.70 7.20 -0.97
C GLY A 73 -17.57 8.10 -2.21
N LYS A 74 -18.44 9.12 -2.29
CA LYS A 74 -18.53 10.06 -3.42
C LYS A 74 -17.26 10.92 -3.59
N ASN A 75 -16.53 11.13 -2.50
CA ASN A 75 -15.31 11.93 -2.48
C ASN A 75 -14.04 11.09 -2.64
N ALA A 76 -14.17 9.78 -2.89
CA ALA A 76 -13.02 8.91 -3.07
C ALA A 76 -12.09 9.46 -4.16
N HIS A 77 -10.79 9.50 -3.89
CA HIS A 77 -9.79 9.97 -4.85
C HIS A 77 -9.89 9.17 -6.16
N PRO A 78 -9.77 9.80 -7.35
CA PRO A 78 -9.91 9.12 -8.65
C PRO A 78 -9.05 7.86 -8.81
N LEU A 79 -7.83 7.88 -8.26
CA LEU A 79 -6.98 6.68 -8.19
C LEU A 79 -7.69 5.50 -7.50
N TYR A 80 -8.28 5.70 -6.32
CA TYR A 80 -8.95 4.62 -5.60
C TYR A 80 -10.27 4.22 -6.24
N GLN A 81 -10.95 5.12 -6.94
CA GLN A 81 -12.09 4.75 -7.78
C GLN A 81 -11.64 3.79 -8.89
N TYR A 82 -10.55 4.11 -9.60
CA TYR A 82 -9.98 3.25 -10.64
C TYR A 82 -9.50 1.90 -10.09
N LEU A 83 -8.74 1.89 -8.99
CA LEU A 83 -8.22 0.66 -8.39
C LEU A 83 -9.34 -0.30 -7.94
N LYS A 84 -10.39 0.24 -7.32
CA LYS A 84 -11.56 -0.55 -6.92
C LYS A 84 -12.34 -1.07 -8.12
N LYS A 85 -12.46 -0.28 -9.18
CA LYS A 85 -13.12 -0.71 -10.42
C LYS A 85 -12.38 -1.88 -11.09
N GLU A 86 -11.05 -1.78 -11.22
CA GLU A 86 -10.24 -2.79 -11.91
C GLU A 86 -10.01 -4.07 -11.11
N GLN A 87 -9.96 -3.96 -9.77
CA GLN A 87 -9.60 -5.06 -8.87
C GLN A 87 -10.65 -5.27 -7.77
N GLY A 88 -11.90 -4.89 -8.03
CA GLY A 88 -13.05 -5.09 -7.16
C GLY A 88 -13.77 -6.40 -7.44
N GLY A 89 -14.64 -6.80 -6.51
CA GLY A 89 -15.62 -7.85 -6.76
C GLY A 89 -16.82 -7.33 -7.54
N THR A 90 -17.61 -8.22 -8.14
CA THR A 90 -18.80 -7.89 -8.94
C THR A 90 -19.95 -7.28 -8.13
N LEU A 91 -19.97 -7.49 -6.80
CA LEU A 91 -21.06 -7.03 -5.93
C LEU A 91 -20.66 -5.87 -5.01
N PHE A 92 -19.41 -5.85 -4.52
CA PHE A 92 -18.89 -4.79 -3.65
C PHE A 92 -17.40 -4.59 -3.89
N ASP A 93 -17.01 -3.38 -4.26
CA ASP A 93 -15.63 -3.00 -4.55
C ASP A 93 -14.98 -2.16 -3.44
N ALA A 94 -15.78 -1.64 -2.49
CA ALA A 94 -15.33 -0.77 -1.40
C ALA A 94 -14.11 -1.31 -0.64
N ILE A 95 -13.18 -0.42 -0.28
CA ILE A 95 -12.07 -0.74 0.62
C ILE A 95 -12.68 -1.07 1.99
N LYS A 96 -12.38 -2.24 2.54
CA LYS A 96 -13.03 -2.71 3.77
C LYS A 96 -12.33 -2.24 5.03
N TRP A 97 -11.02 -2.01 4.95
CA TRP A 97 -10.21 -1.62 6.10
C TRP A 97 -8.89 -0.99 5.66
N ASN A 98 -8.19 -0.39 6.64
CA ASN A 98 -6.77 -0.04 6.54
C ASN A 98 -5.94 -1.22 6.02
N PHE A 99 -4.82 -0.94 5.35
CA PHE A 99 -3.92 -1.97 4.80
C PHE A 99 -4.49 -2.80 3.65
N THR A 100 -5.52 -2.35 2.95
CA THR A 100 -5.80 -2.95 1.64
C THR A 100 -4.67 -2.59 0.67
N LYS A 101 -4.10 -3.57 -0.03
CA LYS A 101 -2.97 -3.34 -0.96
C LYS A 101 -3.38 -3.65 -2.39
N PHE A 102 -2.79 -2.94 -3.34
CA PHE A 102 -2.91 -3.22 -4.76
C PHE A 102 -1.53 -3.45 -5.35
N ILE A 103 -1.41 -4.46 -6.22
CA ILE A 103 -0.23 -4.66 -7.04
C ILE A 103 -0.48 -4.00 -8.39
N ILE A 104 0.41 -3.09 -8.77
CA ILE A 104 0.40 -2.44 -10.07
C ILE A 104 1.58 -2.95 -10.87
N ASP A 105 1.35 -3.36 -12.11
CA ASP A 105 2.41 -3.82 -13.00
C ASP A 105 3.21 -2.66 -13.59
N LYS A 106 4.25 -2.98 -14.38
CA LYS A 106 5.12 -1.98 -15.02
C LYS A 106 4.42 -1.10 -16.08
N ASN A 107 3.24 -1.51 -16.54
CA ASN A 107 2.43 -0.77 -17.51
C ASN A 107 1.38 0.12 -16.81
N GLY A 108 1.36 0.15 -15.47
CA GLY A 108 0.39 0.92 -14.70
C GLY A 108 -0.95 0.21 -14.53
N LYS A 109 -1.06 -1.07 -14.89
CA LYS A 109 -2.30 -1.83 -14.74
C LYS A 109 -2.39 -2.43 -13.32
N PRO A 110 -3.51 -2.24 -12.59
CA PRO A 110 -3.78 -2.98 -11.36
C PRO A 110 -3.98 -4.46 -11.70
N VAL A 111 -3.22 -5.35 -11.05
CA VAL A 111 -3.20 -6.78 -11.37
C VAL A 111 -3.60 -7.69 -10.21
N GLU A 112 -3.43 -7.24 -8.96
CA GLU A 112 -3.92 -7.96 -7.78
C GLU A 112 -4.41 -6.97 -6.70
N ARG A 113 -5.34 -7.41 -5.85
CA ARG A 113 -5.79 -6.74 -4.64
C ARG A 113 -5.69 -7.68 -3.45
N HIS A 114 -5.11 -7.20 -2.34
CA HIS A 114 -4.87 -7.97 -1.13
C HIS A 114 -5.56 -7.39 0.08
N SER A 115 -5.95 -8.28 0.98
CA SER A 115 -6.58 -7.92 2.24
C SER A 115 -5.55 -7.35 3.24
N PRO A 116 -6.02 -6.72 4.33
CA PRO A 116 -5.17 -6.28 5.43
C PRO A 116 -4.27 -7.39 5.99
N ASN A 117 -4.77 -8.63 6.00
CA ASN A 117 -4.12 -9.77 6.65
C ASN A 117 -3.18 -10.56 5.73
N THR A 118 -3.13 -10.24 4.44
CA THR A 118 -2.17 -10.87 3.51
C THR A 118 -0.74 -10.57 3.96
N SER A 119 0.06 -11.63 4.11
CA SER A 119 1.41 -11.52 4.65
C SER A 119 2.40 -10.93 3.63
N PRO A 120 3.50 -10.28 4.07
CA PRO A 120 4.54 -9.81 3.16
C PRO A 120 5.17 -10.92 2.32
N LYS A 121 5.38 -12.10 2.90
CA LYS A 121 5.94 -13.26 2.19
C LYS A 121 5.04 -13.70 1.04
N GLU A 122 3.74 -13.82 1.29
CA GLU A 122 2.75 -14.17 0.28
C GLU A 122 2.72 -13.13 -0.85
N MET A 123 2.75 -11.84 -0.50
CA MET A 123 2.85 -10.78 -1.51
C MET A 123 4.13 -10.90 -2.32
N LEU A 124 5.30 -11.14 -1.70
CA LEU A 124 6.58 -11.30 -2.40
C LEU A 124 6.52 -12.38 -3.49
N GLU A 125 5.93 -13.53 -3.19
CA GLU A 125 5.73 -14.59 -4.19
C GLU A 125 4.84 -14.14 -5.35
N ASN A 126 3.77 -13.40 -5.08
CA ASN A 126 2.93 -12.84 -6.12
C ASN A 126 3.66 -11.78 -6.96
N LEU A 127 4.54 -10.98 -6.36
CA LEU A 127 5.27 -9.95 -7.09
C LEU A 127 6.15 -10.54 -8.20
N LYS A 128 6.72 -11.74 -7.97
CA LYS A 128 7.60 -12.42 -8.94
C LYS A 128 6.89 -12.74 -10.25
N LYS A 129 5.56 -12.86 -10.27
CA LYS A 129 4.79 -13.09 -11.50
C LYS A 129 4.84 -11.91 -12.48
N TYR A 130 5.12 -10.71 -11.97
CA TYR A 130 5.00 -9.45 -12.72
C TYR A 130 6.34 -8.82 -13.05
N PHE A 131 7.46 -9.45 -12.70
CA PHE A 131 8.79 -8.88 -12.81
C PHE A 131 9.86 -9.87 -13.27
#